data_AF-A0AAW1F8M4-F1
#
_entry.id   AF-A0AAW1F8M4-F1
#
_cell.length_a   1.000
_cell.length_b   1.000
_cell.length_c   1.000
_cell.angle_alpha   90.00
_cell.angle_beta   90.00
_cell.angle_gamma   90.00
#
_symmetry.space_group_name_H-M   'P 1'
#
loop_
_entity.id
_entity.type
_entity.pdbx_description
1 polymer ?
#
loop_
_entity_poly.entity_id
_entity_poly.type
_entity_poly.pdbx_seq_one_letter_code
_entity_poly.pdbx_strand_id
1 'polypeptide(L)'
;MQLTTMTTYISHLDVHHHDADEKKLQSGGFRKLNVDLNKGAGGKSSFLWYKTGSRSAAITKIQLTFNAQMSVGLIKAGYTKIPRPICHVPGADPIYIWFFQGSTEYDIPIVDLCITDNPANEALLFREGWERVSCDLNRKAGGDWVYFWVKRELQTYICDVAITDSPTSDEKYLRDGYIRLDEDAHMGLEATSSSSGIPMYLWYKKEGSNTPIKTIILLLNIDSVPVFEKAGVTVIKKSLNAGIKGRTEYLCFYQ
;
A
#
# COMPACT_ATOMS: atom_id res chain seq x y z
N MET A 1 -16.05 -23.82 -30.54
CA MET A 1 -15.78 -22.36 -30.51
C MET A 1 -15.33 -22.04 -29.09
N GLN A 2 -14.03 -21.86 -28.87
CA GLN A 2 -13.49 -21.55 -27.54
C GLN A 2 -13.67 -20.05 -27.34
N LEU A 3 -14.55 -19.64 -26.44
CA LEU A 3 -14.71 -18.24 -26.05
C LEU A 3 -13.41 -17.83 -25.36
N THR A 4 -12.54 -17.13 -26.08
CA THR A 4 -11.40 -16.44 -25.49
C THR A 4 -11.97 -15.36 -24.58
N THR A 5 -12.06 -15.64 -23.28
CA THR A 5 -12.37 -14.61 -22.28
C THR A 5 -11.29 -13.55 -22.39
N MET A 6 -11.64 -12.36 -22.88
CA MET A 6 -10.73 -11.22 -22.85
C MET A 6 -10.44 -10.90 -21.38
N THR A 7 -9.19 -11.04 -20.96
CA THR A 7 -8.74 -10.58 -19.64
C THR A 7 -9.01 -9.08 -19.56
N THR A 8 -9.81 -8.67 -18.58
CA THR A 8 -10.04 -7.27 -18.27
C THR A 8 -9.25 -6.88 -17.02
N TYR A 9 -8.86 -5.61 -16.94
CA TYR A 9 -8.00 -5.10 -15.87
C TYR A 9 -8.71 -3.99 -15.13
N ILE A 10 -8.48 -3.86 -13.83
CA ILE A 10 -9.00 -2.74 -13.04
C ILE A 10 -8.45 -1.45 -13.65
N SER A 11 -9.34 -0.57 -14.10
CA SER A 11 -8.96 0.64 -14.85
C SER A 11 -9.39 1.93 -14.18
N HIS A 12 -10.41 1.87 -13.32
CA HIS A 12 -10.90 3.03 -12.57
C HIS A 12 -11.34 2.58 -11.18
N LEU A 13 -11.21 3.49 -10.23
CA LEU A 13 -11.70 3.37 -8.87
C LEU A 13 -12.52 4.62 -8.53
N ASP A 14 -13.57 4.44 -7.73
CA ASP A 14 -14.33 5.54 -7.12
C ASP A 14 -14.80 5.10 -5.72
N VAL A 15 -15.15 6.07 -4.89
CA VAL A 15 -15.59 5.86 -3.51
C VAL A 15 -16.92 6.58 -3.32
N HIS A 16 -17.85 5.92 -2.62
CA HIS A 16 -19.18 6.47 -2.42
C HIS A 16 -19.76 6.24 -1.02
N HIS A 17 -20.72 7.09 -0.62
CA HIS A 17 -21.35 7.14 0.72
C HIS A 17 -22.90 7.15 0.73
N HIS A 18 -23.60 7.07 -0.41
CA HIS A 18 -25.06 7.25 -0.52
C HIS A 18 -25.71 6.68 -1.81
N ASP A 19 -26.88 6.06 -1.68
CA ASP A 19 -27.73 5.48 -2.75
C ASP A 19 -27.95 6.29 -4.03
N ALA A 20 -27.98 7.63 -3.99
CA ALA A 20 -28.30 8.45 -5.17
C ALA A 20 -27.21 8.37 -6.26
N ASP A 21 -25.95 8.22 -5.87
CA ASP A 21 -24.84 8.09 -6.82
C ASP A 21 -24.55 6.62 -7.18
N GLU A 22 -25.05 5.66 -6.40
CA GLU A 22 -24.94 4.23 -6.72
C GLU A 22 -25.59 3.93 -8.09
N LYS A 23 -26.77 4.49 -8.37
CA LYS A 23 -27.40 4.36 -9.70
C LYS A 23 -26.55 4.96 -10.83
N LYS A 24 -25.86 6.08 -10.56
CA LYS A 24 -24.98 6.74 -11.53
C LYS A 24 -23.71 5.92 -11.79
N LEU A 25 -23.13 5.32 -10.75
CA LEU A 25 -21.96 4.45 -10.87
C LEU A 25 -22.31 3.16 -11.60
N GLN A 26 -23.42 2.52 -11.23
CA GLN A 26 -23.94 1.33 -11.91
C GLN A 26 -24.24 1.60 -13.38
N SER A 27 -24.98 2.68 -13.71
CA SER A 27 -25.25 3.04 -15.11
C SER A 27 -23.99 3.42 -15.89
N GLY A 28 -22.98 3.94 -15.18
CA GLY A 28 -21.66 4.18 -15.71
C GLY A 28 -20.83 2.92 -15.95
N GLY A 29 -21.28 1.74 -15.51
CA GLY A 29 -20.56 0.46 -15.65
C GLY A 29 -19.58 0.14 -14.51
N PHE A 30 -19.64 0.85 -13.38
CA PHE A 30 -18.89 0.49 -12.18
C PHE A 30 -19.52 -0.72 -11.47
N ARG A 31 -18.68 -1.50 -10.82
CA ARG A 31 -19.03 -2.61 -9.93
C ARG A 31 -18.70 -2.24 -8.48
N LYS A 32 -19.59 -2.58 -7.55
CA LYS A 32 -19.46 -2.32 -6.11
C LYS A 32 -18.71 -3.45 -5.42
N LEU A 33 -17.79 -3.15 -4.51
CA LEU A 33 -17.35 -4.09 -3.48
C LEU A 33 -18.29 -3.97 -2.29
N ASN A 34 -19.05 -5.04 -2.01
CA ASN A 34 -20.15 -5.01 -1.05
C ASN A 34 -19.69 -5.24 0.40
N VAL A 35 -18.71 -4.45 0.84
CA VAL A 35 -18.22 -4.40 2.22
C VAL A 35 -18.17 -2.94 2.64
N ASP A 36 -18.77 -2.63 3.79
CA ASP A 36 -18.74 -1.28 4.34
C ASP A 36 -17.33 -0.96 4.84
N LEU A 37 -16.70 0.06 4.25
CA LEU A 37 -15.34 0.47 4.58
C LEU A 37 -15.24 1.10 5.97
N ASN A 38 -16.37 1.50 6.57
CA ASN A 38 -16.45 2.09 7.93
C ASN A 38 -17.05 1.12 8.96
N LYS A 39 -17.06 -0.19 8.64
CA LYS A 39 -17.72 -1.19 9.50
C LYS A 39 -17.16 -1.18 10.91
N GLY A 40 -18.04 -1.04 11.91
CA GLY A 40 -17.68 -0.99 13.32
C GLY A 40 -17.09 0.35 13.81
N ALA A 41 -16.67 1.23 12.91
CA ALA A 41 -16.08 2.54 13.24
C ALA A 41 -17.13 3.65 13.43
N GLY A 42 -18.39 3.39 13.04
CA GLY A 42 -19.44 4.39 12.98
C GLY A 42 -19.35 5.28 11.74
N GLY A 43 -20.15 6.34 11.68
CA GLY A 43 -20.23 7.19 10.49
C GLY A 43 -21.17 6.64 9.40
N LYS A 44 -21.16 7.27 8.23
CA LYS A 44 -21.96 6.83 7.08
C LYS A 44 -21.25 5.68 6.37
N SER A 45 -22.00 4.66 5.96
CA SER A 45 -21.44 3.56 5.19
C SER A 45 -20.71 4.06 3.94
N SER A 46 -19.56 3.48 3.65
CA SER A 46 -18.80 3.78 2.44
C SER A 46 -18.45 2.51 1.69
N PHE A 47 -18.43 2.59 0.37
CA PHE A 47 -18.14 1.45 -0.50
C PHE A 47 -17.15 1.84 -1.60
N LEU A 48 -16.26 0.89 -1.93
CA LEU A 48 -15.37 1.02 -3.07
C LEU A 48 -16.07 0.54 -4.35
N TRP A 49 -15.86 1.28 -5.44
CA TRP A 49 -16.39 0.98 -6.76
C TRP A 49 -15.25 0.91 -7.76
N TYR A 50 -15.37 0.02 -8.75
CA TYR A 50 -14.33 -0.13 -9.78
C TYR A 50 -14.90 -0.39 -11.17
N LYS A 51 -14.09 -0.14 -12.19
CA LYS A 51 -14.35 -0.56 -13.57
C LYS A 51 -13.22 -1.45 -14.06
N THR A 52 -13.56 -2.30 -15.01
CA THR A 52 -12.57 -3.05 -15.77
C THR A 52 -12.43 -2.50 -17.19
N GLY A 53 -11.23 -2.52 -17.75
CA GLY A 53 -10.94 -2.06 -19.12
C GLY A 53 -9.81 -2.85 -19.78
N SER A 54 -9.24 -2.28 -20.83
CA SER A 54 -8.07 -2.83 -21.52
C SER A 54 -6.80 -2.67 -20.69
N ARG A 55 -5.74 -3.41 -21.07
CA ARG A 55 -4.42 -3.34 -20.42
C ARG A 55 -3.83 -1.93 -20.41
N SER A 56 -4.02 -1.17 -21.49
CA SER A 56 -3.49 0.20 -21.62
C SER A 56 -4.07 1.19 -20.61
N ALA A 57 -5.21 0.86 -20.01
CA ALA A 57 -5.84 1.64 -18.96
C ALA A 57 -5.71 0.96 -17.57
N ALA A 58 -4.89 -0.09 -17.44
CA ALA A 58 -4.80 -0.83 -16.19
C ALA A 58 -4.15 0.00 -15.09
N ILE A 59 -4.76 -0.03 -13.91
CA ILE A 59 -4.15 0.41 -12.67
C ILE A 59 -3.12 -0.65 -12.26
N THR A 60 -1.92 -0.18 -11.91
CA THR A 60 -0.77 -1.04 -11.57
C THR A 60 -0.33 -0.84 -10.13
N LYS A 61 -0.63 0.31 -9.50
CA LYS A 61 -0.32 0.55 -8.09
C LYS A 61 -1.46 1.29 -7.39
N ILE A 62 -1.60 1.01 -6.10
CA ILE A 62 -2.50 1.69 -5.18
C ILE A 62 -1.69 2.13 -3.96
N GLN A 63 -1.91 3.37 -3.51
CA GLN A 63 -1.33 3.96 -2.31
C GLN A 63 -2.45 4.61 -1.49
N LEU A 64 -2.27 4.71 -0.18
CA LEU A 64 -3.24 5.31 0.73
C LEU A 64 -2.60 6.50 1.43
N THR A 65 -3.36 7.58 1.64
CA THR A 65 -2.88 8.73 2.40
C THR A 65 -3.87 9.13 3.46
N PHE A 66 -3.38 9.39 4.67
CA PHE A 66 -4.17 9.87 5.81
C PHE A 66 -3.63 11.20 6.37
N ASN A 67 -2.70 11.86 5.67
CA ASN A 67 -2.33 13.24 5.93
C ASN A 67 -1.87 13.94 4.64
N ALA A 68 -1.81 15.27 4.67
CA ALA A 68 -1.46 16.08 3.50
C ALA A 68 -0.03 15.85 3.01
N GLN A 69 0.92 15.59 3.91
CA GLN A 69 2.34 15.43 3.55
C GLN A 69 2.57 14.19 2.69
N MET A 70 1.88 13.09 2.99
CA MET A 70 1.94 11.85 2.20
C MET A 70 1.51 12.03 0.74
N SER A 71 0.68 13.04 0.46
CA SER A 71 0.17 13.31 -0.89
C SER A 71 1.21 13.97 -1.80
N VAL A 72 2.19 14.69 -1.23
CA VAL A 72 3.14 15.51 -2.01
C VAL A 72 3.96 14.65 -2.98
N GLY A 73 4.51 13.53 -2.49
CA GLY A 73 5.28 12.59 -3.32
C GLY A 73 4.43 11.94 -4.41
N LEU A 74 3.20 11.55 -4.09
CA LEU A 74 2.26 10.91 -5.02
C LEU A 74 1.87 11.84 -6.17
N ILE A 75 1.56 13.11 -5.87
CA ILE A 75 1.26 14.14 -6.89
C ILE A 75 2.44 14.28 -7.83
N LYS A 76 3.66 14.45 -7.29
CA LYS A 76 4.87 14.61 -8.09
C LYS A 76 5.20 13.38 -8.93
N ALA A 77 4.91 12.18 -8.43
CA ALA A 77 5.11 10.93 -9.13
C ALA A 77 4.02 10.63 -10.19
N GLY A 78 2.95 11.43 -10.27
CA GLY A 78 1.89 11.28 -11.27
C GLY A 78 0.77 10.30 -10.87
N TYR A 79 0.60 10.04 -9.57
CA TYR A 79 -0.55 9.28 -9.08
C TYR A 79 -1.83 10.11 -9.19
N THR A 80 -2.94 9.44 -9.47
CA THR A 80 -4.28 10.04 -9.49
C THR A 80 -4.99 9.79 -8.17
N LYS A 81 -5.44 10.88 -7.53
CA LYS A 81 -6.23 10.83 -6.29
C LYS A 81 -7.70 10.54 -6.61
N ILE A 82 -8.34 9.65 -5.85
CA ILE A 82 -9.80 9.62 -5.78
C ILE A 82 -10.26 10.82 -4.92
N PRO A 83 -11.11 11.73 -5.44
CA PRO A 83 -11.43 12.97 -4.73
C PRO A 83 -12.12 12.79 -3.38
N ARG A 84 -12.83 11.66 -3.17
CA ARG A 84 -13.55 11.36 -1.94
C ARG A 84 -12.73 10.42 -1.05
N PRO A 85 -12.67 10.65 0.27
CA PRO A 85 -12.02 9.72 1.19
C PRO A 85 -12.85 8.45 1.36
N ILE A 86 -12.19 7.31 1.59
CA ILE A 86 -12.84 6.02 1.92
C ILE A 86 -13.43 6.00 3.32
N CYS A 87 -12.66 6.51 4.28
CA CYS A 87 -13.07 6.61 5.66
C CYS A 87 -13.26 8.08 6.02
N HIS A 88 -14.44 8.39 6.56
CA HIS A 88 -14.80 9.71 7.05
C HIS A 88 -15.63 9.57 8.33
N VAL A 89 -14.94 9.13 9.39
CA VAL A 89 -15.49 9.08 10.74
C VAL A 89 -15.13 10.38 11.46
N PRO A 90 -16.07 11.07 12.13
CA PRO A 90 -15.77 12.27 12.91
C PRO A 90 -14.65 12.01 13.93
N GLY A 91 -13.59 12.82 13.88
CA GLY A 91 -12.43 12.70 14.77
C GLY A 91 -11.29 11.80 14.25
N ALA A 92 -11.49 11.10 13.13
CA ALA A 92 -10.43 10.34 12.45
C ALA A 92 -9.84 11.11 11.26
N ASP A 93 -8.58 10.82 10.93
CA ASP A 93 -7.91 11.35 9.74
C ASP A 93 -8.58 10.77 8.46
N PRO A 94 -9.00 11.60 7.49
CA PRO A 94 -9.60 11.07 6.26
C PRO A 94 -8.57 10.28 5.44
N ILE A 95 -8.93 9.06 5.05
CA ILE A 95 -8.06 8.21 4.23
C ILE A 95 -8.47 8.34 2.75
N TYR A 96 -7.51 8.63 1.88
CA TYR A 96 -7.72 8.75 0.44
C TYR A 96 -6.96 7.66 -0.33
N ILE A 97 -7.61 7.15 -1.38
CA ILE A 97 -6.99 6.24 -2.34
C ILE A 97 -6.30 7.04 -3.45
N TRP A 98 -5.11 6.59 -3.81
CA TRP A 98 -4.35 7.03 -4.98
C TRP A 98 -4.05 5.83 -5.85
N PHE A 99 -4.11 6.01 -7.16
CA PHE A 99 -3.77 4.96 -8.11
C PHE A 99 -2.78 5.45 -9.17
N PHE A 100 -2.02 4.51 -9.74
CA PHE A 100 -1.07 4.77 -10.81
C PHE A 100 -1.28 3.78 -11.95
N GLN A 101 -1.10 4.28 -13.17
CA GLN A 101 -1.18 3.49 -14.41
C GLN A 101 0.19 3.52 -15.07
N GLY A 102 1.03 2.53 -14.73
CA GLY A 102 2.39 2.42 -15.23
C GLY A 102 2.54 1.35 -16.30
N SER A 103 3.75 1.21 -16.83
CA SER A 103 4.08 0.25 -17.90
C SER A 103 5.49 -0.35 -17.81
N THR A 104 6.19 -0.12 -16.69
CA THR A 104 7.50 -0.73 -16.42
C THR A 104 7.35 -2.21 -16.04
N GLU A 105 8.47 -2.92 -15.90
CA GLU A 105 8.49 -4.31 -15.40
C GLU A 105 7.93 -4.46 -13.97
N TYR A 106 7.88 -3.36 -13.20
CA TYR A 106 7.32 -3.29 -11.86
C TYR A 106 5.83 -2.90 -11.85
N ASP A 107 5.24 -2.64 -13.03
CA ASP A 107 3.87 -2.19 -13.20
C ASP A 107 2.97 -3.34 -13.67
N ILE A 108 2.87 -4.38 -12.85
CA ILE A 108 1.99 -5.51 -13.14
C ILE A 108 0.53 -5.10 -12.92
N PRO A 109 -0.35 -5.23 -13.94
CA PRO A 109 -1.76 -4.86 -13.85
C PRO A 109 -2.51 -5.54 -12.71
N ILE A 110 -3.39 -4.78 -12.07
CA ILE A 110 -4.36 -5.30 -11.11
C ILE A 110 -5.56 -5.84 -11.90
N VAL A 111 -5.93 -7.09 -11.64
CA VAL A 111 -7.03 -7.79 -12.30
C VAL A 111 -8.25 -7.95 -11.39
N ASP A 112 -8.06 -7.92 -10.08
CA ASP A 112 -9.16 -8.08 -9.13
C ASP A 112 -8.91 -7.34 -7.81
N LEU A 113 -10.00 -7.06 -7.08
CA LEU A 113 -10.04 -6.29 -5.84
C LEU A 113 -10.87 -7.01 -4.79
N CYS A 114 -10.43 -6.97 -3.54
CA CYS A 114 -11.17 -7.55 -2.41
C CYS A 114 -11.06 -6.63 -1.18
N ILE A 115 -12.09 -6.62 -0.34
CA ILE A 115 -12.08 -5.99 0.98
C ILE A 115 -12.32 -7.08 2.03
N THR A 116 -11.51 -7.09 3.08
CA THR A 116 -11.74 -7.93 4.27
C THR A 116 -12.10 -7.05 5.45
N ASP A 117 -13.03 -7.52 6.27
CA ASP A 117 -13.44 -6.95 7.57
C ASP A 117 -13.30 -7.98 8.71
N ASN A 118 -12.69 -9.13 8.41
CA ASN A 118 -12.47 -10.23 9.34
C ASN A 118 -11.11 -10.89 9.02
N PRO A 119 -10.13 -10.82 9.95
CA PRO A 119 -8.81 -11.42 9.77
C PRO A 119 -8.83 -12.92 9.45
N ALA A 120 -9.85 -13.66 9.89
CA ALA A 120 -9.98 -15.10 9.61
C ALA A 120 -10.09 -15.40 8.10
N ASN A 121 -10.53 -14.44 7.29
CA ASN A 121 -10.68 -14.58 5.85
C ASN A 121 -9.37 -14.30 5.09
N GLU A 122 -8.36 -13.70 5.73
CA GLU A 122 -7.15 -13.20 5.05
C GLU A 122 -6.14 -14.30 4.71
N ALA A 123 -6.10 -15.38 5.51
CA ALA A 123 -5.14 -16.47 5.30
C ALA A 123 -5.30 -17.14 3.92
N LEU A 124 -6.54 -17.21 3.42
CA LEU A 124 -6.82 -17.73 2.08
C LEU A 124 -6.32 -16.76 1.00
N LEU A 125 -6.54 -15.46 1.18
CA LEU A 125 -6.10 -14.43 0.23
C LEU A 125 -4.57 -14.46 0.03
N PHE A 126 -3.81 -14.55 1.12
CA PHE A 126 -2.36 -14.71 1.03
C PHE A 126 -1.96 -15.99 0.26
N ARG A 127 -2.62 -17.12 0.52
CA ARG A 127 -2.36 -18.39 -0.17
C ARG A 127 -2.66 -18.31 -1.67
N GLU A 128 -3.65 -17.53 -2.05
CA GLU A 128 -4.10 -17.34 -3.44
C GLU A 128 -3.37 -16.20 -4.18
N GLY A 129 -2.31 -15.65 -3.59
CA GLY A 129 -1.47 -14.64 -4.22
C GLY A 129 -2.04 -13.22 -4.21
N TRP A 130 -3.04 -12.95 -3.36
CA TRP A 130 -3.53 -11.60 -3.15
C TRP A 130 -2.55 -10.78 -2.30
N GLU A 131 -2.50 -9.49 -2.60
CA GLU A 131 -1.63 -8.55 -1.91
C GLU A 131 -2.46 -7.55 -1.11
N ARG A 132 -2.19 -7.46 0.19
CA ARG A 132 -2.79 -6.44 1.04
C ARG A 132 -2.16 -5.08 0.75
N VAL A 133 -2.99 -4.06 0.52
CA VAL A 133 -2.59 -2.66 0.56
C VAL A 133 -2.38 -2.29 2.01
N SER A 134 -1.20 -1.77 2.34
CA SER A 134 -0.84 -1.40 3.71
C SER A 134 -1.68 -0.20 4.18
N CYS A 135 -2.32 -0.34 5.34
CA CYS A 135 -3.18 0.58 6.09
C CYS A 135 -4.52 -0.10 6.45
N ASP A 136 -4.84 -0.12 7.74
CA ASP A 136 -6.21 -0.35 8.22
C ASP A 136 -7.11 0.82 7.81
N LEU A 137 -8.17 0.54 7.05
CA LEU A 137 -9.08 1.57 6.55
C LEU A 137 -9.89 2.24 7.67
N ASN A 138 -9.94 1.62 8.86
CA ASN A 138 -10.54 2.18 10.08
C ASN A 138 -9.49 2.75 11.07
N ARG A 139 -8.26 2.97 10.61
CA ARG A 139 -7.17 3.53 11.43
C ARG A 139 -7.64 4.76 12.21
N LYS A 140 -7.40 4.76 13.53
CA LYS A 140 -7.80 5.80 14.50
C LYS A 140 -9.30 6.07 14.64
N ALA A 141 -10.16 5.43 13.84
CA ALA A 141 -11.61 5.52 13.96
C ALA A 141 -12.16 4.49 14.97
N GLY A 142 -11.39 3.43 15.26
CA GLY A 142 -11.87 2.26 16.03
C GLY A 142 -12.71 1.34 15.14
N GLY A 143 -13.26 0.27 15.71
CA GLY A 143 -14.09 -0.69 14.96
C GLY A 143 -13.34 -1.92 14.44
N ASP A 144 -13.88 -2.54 13.39
CA ASP A 144 -13.29 -3.74 12.77
C ASP A 144 -12.05 -3.34 11.97
N TRP A 145 -11.05 -4.22 11.90
CA TRP A 145 -9.92 -4.02 10.98
C TRP A 145 -10.39 -4.29 9.56
N VAL A 146 -10.35 -3.25 8.73
CA VAL A 146 -10.78 -3.34 7.34
C VAL A 146 -9.58 -3.16 6.44
N TYR A 147 -9.34 -4.10 5.52
CA TYR A 147 -8.19 -4.05 4.63
C TYR A 147 -8.58 -4.16 3.16
N PHE A 148 -7.83 -3.44 2.33
CA PHE A 148 -7.96 -3.48 0.89
C PHE A 148 -6.92 -4.44 0.29
N TRP A 149 -7.36 -5.30 -0.63
CA TRP A 149 -6.55 -6.30 -1.31
C TRP A 149 -6.62 -6.16 -2.82
N VAL A 150 -5.50 -6.45 -3.47
CA VAL A 150 -5.36 -6.44 -4.92
C VAL A 150 -4.86 -7.81 -5.39
N LYS A 151 -5.40 -8.30 -6.51
CA LYS A 151 -4.85 -9.44 -7.24
C LYS A 151 -4.22 -8.93 -8.52
N ARG A 152 -2.97 -9.34 -8.76
CA ARG A 152 -2.25 -8.97 -9.97
C ARG A 152 -2.40 -10.03 -11.06
N GLU A 153 -2.22 -9.61 -12.30
CA GLU A 153 -2.23 -10.51 -13.46
C GLU A 153 -1.21 -11.64 -13.31
N LEU A 154 -0.03 -11.31 -12.80
CA LEU A 154 1.04 -12.26 -12.52
C LEU A 154 1.39 -12.17 -11.03
N GLN A 155 1.74 -13.32 -10.45
CA GLN A 155 2.27 -13.35 -9.10
C GLN A 155 3.54 -12.49 -9.03
N THR A 156 3.58 -11.59 -8.05
CA THR A 156 4.77 -10.79 -7.78
C THR A 156 5.40 -11.16 -6.45
N TYR A 157 6.69 -10.88 -6.34
CA TYR A 157 7.47 -11.07 -5.14
C TYR A 157 8.23 -9.80 -4.83
N ILE A 158 8.44 -9.51 -3.54
CA ILE A 158 9.30 -8.40 -3.14
C ILE A 158 10.71 -8.72 -3.60
N CYS A 159 11.31 -7.85 -4.39
CA CYS A 159 12.68 -8.00 -4.88
C CYS A 159 13.65 -6.99 -4.26
N ASP A 160 13.14 -5.91 -3.66
CA ASP A 160 13.96 -4.92 -3.00
C ASP A 160 13.23 -4.22 -1.86
N VAL A 161 13.98 -3.71 -0.89
CA VAL A 161 13.50 -2.96 0.28
C VAL A 161 14.40 -1.76 0.51
N ALA A 162 13.80 -0.61 0.83
CA ALA A 162 14.54 0.61 1.13
C ALA A 162 13.95 1.33 2.33
N ILE A 163 14.78 2.16 2.98
CA ILE A 163 14.38 2.98 4.12
C ILE A 163 14.78 4.42 3.85
N THR A 164 13.81 5.35 3.98
CA THR A 164 14.07 6.79 3.93
C THR A 164 13.65 7.43 5.24
N ASP A 165 14.18 8.62 5.53
CA ASP A 165 13.89 9.38 6.74
C ASP A 165 13.26 10.75 6.45
N SER A 166 12.81 10.94 5.21
CA SER A 166 12.27 12.20 4.74
C SER A 166 11.34 11.97 3.55
N PRO A 167 10.22 12.70 3.47
CA PRO A 167 9.33 12.67 2.32
C PRO A 167 9.94 13.30 1.06
N THR A 168 11.11 13.93 1.16
CA THR A 168 11.80 14.54 0.01
C THR A 168 12.20 13.52 -1.06
N SER A 169 12.39 12.26 -0.67
CA SER A 169 12.73 11.17 -1.59
C SER A 169 11.53 10.44 -2.19
N ASP A 170 10.30 10.73 -1.72
CA ASP A 170 9.09 9.99 -2.10
C ASP A 170 8.93 9.91 -3.62
N GLU A 171 9.06 11.05 -4.32
CA GLU A 171 8.88 11.12 -5.77
C GLU A 171 9.81 10.12 -6.49
N LYS A 172 11.08 10.09 -6.10
CA LYS A 172 12.07 9.20 -6.73
C LYS A 172 11.68 7.74 -6.52
N TYR A 173 11.42 7.32 -5.29
CA TYR A 173 11.10 5.91 -4.99
C TYR A 173 9.79 5.47 -5.65
N LEU A 174 8.77 6.34 -5.65
CA LEU A 174 7.51 6.07 -6.33
C LEU A 174 7.68 5.90 -7.86
N ARG A 175 8.48 6.76 -8.49
CA ARG A 175 8.80 6.68 -9.93
C ARG A 175 9.65 5.45 -10.27
N ASP A 176 10.57 5.09 -9.39
CA ASP A 176 11.43 3.92 -9.56
C ASP A 176 10.68 2.60 -9.37
N GLY A 177 9.41 2.63 -8.93
CA GLY A 177 8.53 1.48 -8.83
C GLY A 177 8.34 0.93 -7.41
N TYR A 178 8.86 1.61 -6.39
CA TYR A 178 8.61 1.22 -5.01
C TYR A 178 7.19 1.59 -4.58
N ILE A 179 6.70 0.80 -3.63
CA ILE A 179 5.47 0.99 -2.88
C ILE A 179 5.89 1.36 -1.46
N ARG A 180 5.36 2.46 -0.92
CA ARG A 180 5.57 2.80 0.49
C ARG A 180 4.72 1.89 1.35
N LEU A 181 5.28 1.43 2.47
CA LEU A 181 4.52 0.77 3.53
C LEU A 181 3.87 1.85 4.39
N ASP A 182 2.65 2.24 4.02
CA ASP A 182 1.86 3.28 4.70
C ASP A 182 1.16 2.73 5.95
N GLU A 183 1.95 2.30 6.93
CA GLU A 183 1.51 1.89 8.28
C GLU A 183 2.14 2.77 9.36
N ASP A 184 1.65 2.68 10.60
CA ASP A 184 2.22 3.33 11.78
C ASP A 184 3.56 2.73 12.24
N ALA A 185 4.43 2.36 11.31
CA ALA A 185 5.74 1.74 11.57
C ALA A 185 6.81 2.74 12.07
N HIS A 186 6.40 3.72 12.90
CA HIS A 186 7.12 4.90 13.43
C HIS A 186 6.74 6.27 12.86
N MET A 187 5.63 6.39 12.12
CA MET A 187 5.03 7.70 11.80
C MET A 187 4.30 8.37 12.99
N GLY A 188 4.34 7.75 14.18
CA GLY A 188 3.50 8.09 15.34
C GLY A 188 4.20 8.75 16.54
N LEU A 189 5.43 9.24 16.42
CA LEU A 189 5.95 10.13 17.46
C LEU A 189 5.36 11.52 17.23
N GLU A 190 4.28 11.83 17.95
CA GLU A 190 3.96 13.23 18.21
C GLU A 190 5.22 13.90 18.75
N ALA A 191 5.60 15.01 18.13
CA ALA A 191 6.70 15.85 18.58
C ALA A 191 6.34 16.48 19.94
N THR A 192 6.30 15.69 21.00
CA THR A 192 6.32 16.21 22.36
C THR A 192 7.75 16.61 22.64
N SER A 193 7.92 17.91 22.80
CA SER A 193 9.14 18.66 23.07
C SER A 193 10.09 17.98 24.07
N SER A 194 10.98 17.10 23.58
CA SER A 194 12.33 16.81 24.10
C SER A 194 12.96 15.50 23.58
N SER A 195 12.26 14.69 22.77
CA SER A 195 12.88 13.56 22.04
C SER A 195 12.03 13.10 20.84
N SER A 196 11.97 13.92 19.80
CA SER A 196 11.28 13.56 18.55
C SER A 196 12.21 12.70 17.70
N GLY A 197 11.90 11.40 17.58
CA GLY A 197 12.57 10.52 16.62
C GLY A 197 12.45 11.06 15.19
N ILE A 198 13.34 10.61 14.30
CA ILE A 198 13.28 10.97 12.89
C ILE A 198 12.18 10.09 12.24
N PRO A 199 11.26 10.65 11.43
CA PRO A 199 10.27 9.83 10.75
C PRO A 199 10.96 8.85 9.82
N MET A 200 10.60 7.58 9.90
CA MET A 200 11.14 6.52 9.04
C MET A 200 10.06 6.00 8.11
N TYR A 201 10.40 5.83 6.83
CA TYR A 201 9.52 5.29 5.81
C TYR A 201 10.14 4.02 5.23
N LEU A 202 9.40 2.92 5.32
CA LEU A 202 9.78 1.66 4.71
C LEU A 202 9.17 1.56 3.31
N TRP A 203 9.97 1.12 2.36
CA TRP A 203 9.60 0.97 0.97
C TRP A 203 9.90 -0.46 0.53
N TYR A 204 9.09 -0.99 -0.36
CA TYR A 204 9.39 -2.25 -1.01
C TYR A 204 9.12 -2.16 -2.50
N LYS A 205 9.88 -2.92 -3.29
CA LYS A 205 9.71 -3.06 -4.73
C LYS A 205 9.30 -4.48 -5.03
N LYS A 206 8.40 -4.65 -5.99
CA LYS A 206 7.93 -5.96 -6.42
C LYS A 206 8.15 -6.12 -7.91
N GLU A 207 8.55 -7.31 -8.30
CA GLU A 207 8.64 -7.74 -9.70
C GLU A 207 8.07 -9.15 -9.84
N GLY A 208 8.20 -9.76 -11.02
CA GLY A 208 7.99 -11.20 -11.17
C GLY A 208 8.97 -12.05 -10.35
N SER A 209 9.24 -13.29 -10.78
CA SER A 209 10.02 -14.24 -9.98
C SER A 209 11.54 -14.19 -10.21
N ASN A 210 12.10 -13.10 -10.76
CA ASN A 210 13.50 -13.09 -11.18
C ASN A 210 14.48 -13.00 -9.99
N THR A 211 14.19 -12.14 -9.01
CA THR A 211 15.06 -11.95 -7.83
C THR A 211 14.27 -11.76 -6.52
N PRO A 212 13.43 -12.73 -6.11
CA PRO A 212 12.62 -12.58 -4.91
C PRO A 212 13.48 -12.56 -3.64
N ILE A 213 13.21 -11.64 -2.72
CA ILE A 213 13.77 -11.68 -1.36
C ILE A 213 13.28 -12.97 -0.68
N LYS A 214 14.23 -13.80 -0.30
CA LYS A 214 14.01 -15.06 0.42
C LYS A 214 13.98 -14.88 1.93
N THR A 215 14.64 -13.85 2.45
CA THR A 215 14.80 -13.64 3.90
C THR A 215 14.99 -12.16 4.22
N ILE A 216 14.35 -11.71 5.30
CA ILE A 216 14.55 -10.40 5.92
C ILE A 216 15.10 -10.63 7.34
N ILE A 217 16.14 -9.87 7.73
CA ILE A 217 16.84 -9.98 9.00
C ILE A 217 16.86 -8.61 9.68
N LEU A 218 16.60 -8.59 10.98
CA LEU A 218 16.87 -7.43 11.84
C LEU A 218 18.24 -7.61 12.49
N LEU A 219 19.20 -6.76 12.12
CA LEU A 219 20.57 -6.79 12.63
C LEU A 219 20.77 -5.75 13.72
N LEU A 220 21.01 -6.21 14.94
CA LEU A 220 21.25 -5.38 16.13
C LEU A 220 22.74 -5.20 16.47
N ASN A 221 23.60 -6.08 15.94
CA ASN A 221 25.04 -6.03 16.14
C ASN A 221 25.73 -5.45 14.90
N ILE A 222 26.09 -4.17 14.93
CA ILE A 222 26.72 -3.46 13.81
C ILE A 222 28.07 -4.10 13.44
N ASP A 223 28.80 -4.64 14.41
CA ASP A 223 30.10 -5.28 14.16
C ASP A 223 29.98 -6.53 13.28
N SER A 224 28.77 -7.08 13.16
CA SER A 224 28.49 -8.21 12.27
C SER A 224 28.20 -7.79 10.83
N VAL A 225 28.01 -6.50 10.53
CA VAL A 225 27.71 -6.01 9.16
C VAL A 225 28.66 -6.58 8.11
N PRO A 226 30.00 -6.54 8.27
CA PRO A 226 30.91 -7.09 7.27
C PRO A 226 30.74 -8.60 7.04
N VAL A 227 30.32 -9.35 8.07
CA VAL A 227 30.08 -10.80 7.97
C VAL A 227 28.83 -11.07 7.13
N PHE A 228 27.76 -10.31 7.34
CA PHE A 228 26.52 -10.42 6.55
C PHE A 228 26.73 -9.98 5.11
N GLU A 229 27.41 -8.86 4.87
CA GLU A 229 27.74 -8.38 3.52
C GLU A 229 28.61 -9.42 2.77
N LYS A 230 29.60 -10.01 3.44
CA LYS A 230 30.43 -11.09 2.87
C LYS A 230 29.62 -12.35 2.55
N ALA A 231 28.53 -12.62 3.28
CA ALA A 231 27.61 -13.71 3.01
C ALA A 231 26.59 -13.41 1.89
N GLY A 232 26.69 -12.24 1.25
CA GLY A 232 25.78 -11.81 0.17
C GLY A 232 24.45 -11.24 0.67
N VAL A 233 24.36 -10.88 1.95
CA VAL A 233 23.18 -10.20 2.52
C VAL A 233 23.31 -8.70 2.26
N THR A 234 22.26 -8.10 1.70
CA THR A 234 22.16 -6.64 1.56
C THR A 234 21.80 -6.03 2.90
N VAL A 235 22.64 -5.11 3.40
CA VAL A 235 22.41 -4.38 4.65
C VAL A 235 21.97 -2.95 4.32
N ILE A 236 20.76 -2.55 4.73
CA ILE A 236 20.30 -1.17 4.60
C ILE A 236 20.93 -0.38 5.75
N LYS A 237 21.99 0.40 5.45
CA LYS A 237 22.80 1.17 6.43
C LYS A 237 22.09 2.41 6.99
N LYS A 238 20.78 2.34 7.13
CA LYS A 238 19.91 3.34 7.76
C LYS A 238 19.29 2.69 9.00
N SER A 239 19.55 3.26 10.18
CA SER A 239 18.99 2.73 11.43
C SER A 239 17.48 2.92 11.46
N LEU A 240 16.72 1.88 11.80
CA LEU A 240 15.28 1.97 12.04
C LEU A 240 14.96 2.84 13.27
N ASN A 241 15.87 2.89 14.25
CA ASN A 241 15.74 3.72 15.45
C ASN A 241 16.53 5.04 15.37
N ALA A 242 16.73 5.57 14.16
CA ALA A 242 17.44 6.83 13.97
C ALA A 242 16.75 7.98 14.74
N GLY A 243 17.52 8.69 15.57
CA GLY A 243 17.00 9.83 16.35
C GLY A 243 16.34 9.45 17.69
N ILE A 244 16.33 8.18 18.08
CA ILE A 244 15.81 7.71 19.38
C ILE A 244 16.95 7.05 20.17
N LYS A 245 16.87 7.09 21.50
CA LYS A 245 17.80 6.35 22.37
C LYS A 245 17.55 4.85 22.20
N GLY A 246 18.57 4.09 21.82
CA GLY A 246 18.45 2.65 21.64
C GLY A 246 19.68 2.05 20.97
N ARG A 247 19.64 0.74 20.72
CA ARG A 247 20.63 0.09 19.84
C ARG A 247 20.34 0.47 18.39
N THR A 248 21.39 0.53 17.59
CA THR A 248 21.23 0.66 16.13
C THR A 248 20.62 -0.62 15.58
N GLU A 249 19.64 -0.47 14.71
CA GLU A 249 18.92 -1.60 14.13
C GLU A 249 18.91 -1.44 12.61
N TYR A 250 19.56 -2.36 11.90
CA TYR A 250 19.55 -2.39 10.45
C TYR A 250 18.63 -3.46 9.93
N LEU A 251 17.82 -3.09 8.94
CA LEU A 251 17.07 -4.05 8.14
C LEU A 251 18.01 -4.61 7.06
N CYS A 252 18.04 -5.93 6.94
CA CYS A 252 18.86 -6.62 5.96
C CYS A 252 17.98 -7.60 5.18
N PHE A 253 18.38 -7.93 3.95
CA PHE A 253 17.67 -8.93 3.15
C PHE A 253 18.61 -9.77 2.29
N TYR A 254 18.15 -10.98 1.95
CA TYR A 254 18.84 -11.91 1.07
C TYR A 254 17.90 -12.36 -0.06
N GLN A 255 18.42 -12.36 -1.30
CA GLN A 255 17.70 -12.71 -2.53
C GLN A 255 17.93 -14.16 -2.96
#